data_AF-A0A1G6MLE3-F1
#
_entry.id   AF-A0A1G6MLE3-F1
#
_cell.length_a   1.000
_cell.length_b   1.000
_cell.length_c   1.000
_cell.angle_alpha   90.00
_cell.angle_beta   90.00
_cell.angle_gamma   90.00
#
_symmetry.space_group_name_H-M   'P 1'
#
loop_
_entity.id
_entity.type
_entity.pdbx_description
1 polymer ?
#
loop_
_entity_poly.entity_id
_entity_poly.type
_entity_poly.pdbx_seq_one_letter_code
_entity_poly.pdbx_strand_id
1 'polypeptide(L)'
;MKKIAGVLLATFVLFCQSVFADQPTTVLTELKSGKQVTLEIPVIDGANDEVFQRSANHVLRNAAEDVADKVGKKGNVTYEVTMNRPSLVSVLLKGTNGGRLYYRGVNLDLTTGREFTVDDFFFSNEEREKLLGKHPENVLFTDEGIVLAEKKGAEFTRRLSYEELLPLARIGDIGRLLKVWKLTENSDGKVLTVQQGDLFAFKLNANPSTGFQWVNTISGGPAEGIVKTGSSFMIPNSQREQVGTPGVEFQFYAAKKPGTYQLKLSYQRPWEKINGIRECNVTVLVK
;
A
#
# COMPACT_ATOMS: atom_id res chain seq x y z
N MET A 1 -39.54 -8.98 45.23
CA MET A 1 -39.40 -8.57 43.81
C MET A 1 -37.92 -8.45 43.51
N LYS A 2 -37.46 -9.13 42.46
CA LYS A 2 -36.06 -9.45 42.14
C LYS A 2 -35.58 -8.57 40.97
N LYS A 3 -34.34 -8.04 41.09
CA LYS A 3 -33.42 -7.60 40.02
C LYS A 3 -33.88 -6.33 39.25
N ILE A 4 -33.07 -5.45 38.65
CA ILE A 4 -31.75 -5.52 38.01
C ILE A 4 -31.17 -4.10 38.08
N ALA A 5 -30.00 -3.91 38.68
CA ALA A 5 -29.20 -2.70 38.49
C ALA A 5 -27.75 -3.16 38.29
N GLY A 6 -27.34 -3.29 37.04
CA GLY A 6 -25.98 -3.76 36.74
C GLY A 6 -25.85 -4.38 35.37
N VAL A 7 -26.12 -3.65 34.30
CA VAL A 7 -25.53 -3.88 32.96
C VAL A 7 -25.59 -2.55 32.19
N LEU A 8 -24.59 -1.68 32.32
CA LEU A 8 -24.46 -0.53 31.40
C LEU A 8 -23.01 -0.07 31.19
N LEU A 9 -22.02 -0.93 31.51
CA LEU A 9 -20.61 -0.64 31.29
C LEU A 9 -19.89 -1.65 30.37
N ALA A 10 -20.61 -2.64 29.81
CA ALA A 10 -20.02 -3.67 28.96
C ALA A 10 -20.19 -3.40 27.44
N THR A 11 -21.04 -2.45 27.04
CA THR A 11 -21.37 -2.18 25.64
C THR A 11 -20.46 -1.16 24.95
N PHE A 12 -19.54 -0.50 25.68
CA PHE A 12 -18.62 0.47 25.08
C PHE A 12 -17.29 -0.13 24.60
N VAL A 13 -16.95 -1.36 24.97
CA VAL A 13 -15.66 -1.99 24.61
C VAL A 13 -15.72 -2.76 23.27
N LEU A 14 -16.93 -3.10 22.79
CA LEU A 14 -17.11 -3.86 21.55
C LEU A 14 -16.99 -3.03 20.26
N PHE A 15 -16.87 -1.70 20.36
CA PHE A 15 -16.76 -0.81 19.20
C PHE A 15 -15.32 -0.41 18.82
N CYS A 16 -14.28 -0.88 19.55
CA CYS A 16 -12.89 -0.49 19.26
C CYS A 16 -12.18 -1.35 18.21
N GLN A 17 -12.73 -2.50 17.79
CA GLN A 17 -12.00 -3.43 16.90
C GLN A 17 -11.80 -2.89 15.48
N SER A 18 -12.69 -2.03 14.99
CA SER A 18 -12.57 -1.45 13.64
C SER A 18 -11.69 -0.20 13.57
N VAL A 19 -11.36 0.44 14.70
CA VAL A 19 -10.55 1.66 14.73
C VAL A 19 -9.04 1.34 14.65
N PHE A 20 -8.62 0.17 15.11
CA PHE A 20 -7.21 -0.26 15.04
C PHE A 20 -6.78 -0.80 13.67
N ALA A 21 -7.71 -1.17 12.79
CA ALA A 21 -7.43 -1.91 11.56
C ALA A 21 -6.67 -1.14 10.47
N ASP A 22 -6.66 0.19 10.51
CA ASP A 22 -6.04 1.06 9.50
C ASP A 22 -4.75 1.77 10.01
N GLN A 23 -4.22 1.37 11.16
CA GLN A 23 -2.96 1.91 11.70
C GLN A 23 -1.74 1.17 11.15
N PRO A 24 -0.55 1.80 11.11
CA PRO A 24 0.71 1.10 10.90
C PRO A 24 0.87 -0.04 11.92
N THR A 25 1.51 -1.13 11.51
CA THR A 25 1.74 -2.29 12.38
C THR A 25 2.82 -1.96 13.41
N THR A 26 2.69 -2.44 14.64
CA THR A 26 3.75 -2.25 15.65
C THR A 26 4.91 -3.20 15.36
N VAL A 27 6.13 -2.64 15.25
CA VAL A 27 7.37 -3.41 15.10
C VAL A 27 8.26 -3.15 16.32
N LEU A 28 8.35 -4.14 17.19
CA LEU A 28 9.17 -4.12 18.40
C LEU A 28 10.58 -4.66 18.10
N THR A 29 11.53 -4.34 18.96
CA THR A 29 12.89 -4.89 18.93
C THR A 29 13.06 -5.93 20.03
N GLU A 30 13.29 -7.18 19.66
CA GLU A 30 13.78 -8.22 20.57
C GLU A 30 15.31 -8.25 20.51
N LEU A 31 15.97 -8.01 21.65
CA LEU A 31 17.44 -8.07 21.75
C LEU A 31 17.89 -9.47 22.16
N LYS A 32 18.71 -10.10 21.32
CA LYS A 32 19.34 -11.40 21.61
C LYS A 32 20.85 -11.24 21.67
N SER A 33 21.42 -11.42 22.86
CA SER A 33 22.87 -11.35 23.08
C SER A 33 23.48 -12.75 23.13
N GLY A 34 24.38 -13.05 22.20
CA GLY A 34 25.28 -14.19 22.24
C GLY A 34 26.66 -13.80 22.78
N LYS A 35 27.58 -14.77 22.90
CA LYS A 35 28.94 -14.54 23.44
C LYS A 35 29.75 -13.48 22.67
N GLN A 36 29.51 -13.33 21.37
CA GLN A 36 30.26 -12.41 20.49
C GLN A 36 29.37 -11.69 19.47
N VAL A 37 28.05 -11.82 19.58
CA VAL A 37 27.08 -11.25 18.63
C VAL A 37 25.88 -10.66 19.36
N THR A 38 25.45 -9.49 18.92
CA THR A 38 24.19 -8.86 19.36
C THR A 38 23.23 -8.81 18.18
N LEU A 39 22.02 -9.32 18.36
CA LEU A 39 20.98 -9.29 17.34
C LEU A 39 19.82 -8.42 17.80
N GLU A 40 19.49 -7.43 16.99
CA GLU A 40 18.19 -6.76 17.00
C GLU A 40 17.26 -7.52 16.07
N ILE A 41 16.28 -8.21 16.63
CA ILE A 41 15.30 -8.99 15.89
C ILE A 41 14.00 -8.16 15.84
N PRO A 42 13.51 -7.79 14.65
CA PRO A 42 12.21 -7.15 14.52
C PRO A 42 11.10 -8.15 14.88
N VAL A 43 10.12 -7.71 15.66
CA VAL A 43 8.97 -8.50 16.09
C VAL A 43 7.68 -7.74 15.81
N ILE A 44 6.84 -8.31 14.96
CA ILE A 44 5.49 -7.84 14.67
C ILE A 44 4.59 -8.09 15.88
N ASP A 45 3.86 -7.06 16.27
CA ASP A 45 2.79 -7.13 17.27
C ASP A 45 1.55 -6.35 16.83
N GLY A 46 0.38 -6.82 17.29
CA GLY A 46 -0.92 -6.23 16.98
C GLY A 46 -1.39 -6.42 15.53
N ALA A 47 -0.95 -7.48 14.84
CA ALA A 47 -1.52 -7.83 13.53
C ALA A 47 -2.95 -8.40 13.69
N ASN A 48 -3.75 -8.28 12.63
CA ASN A 48 -5.17 -8.70 12.66
C ASN A 48 -5.39 -10.21 12.84
N ASP A 49 -4.37 -11.04 12.59
CA ASP A 49 -4.43 -12.49 12.71
C ASP A 49 -3.20 -13.04 13.45
N GLU A 50 -3.41 -13.72 14.57
CA GLU A 50 -2.34 -14.26 15.42
C GLU A 50 -1.54 -15.40 14.77
N VAL A 51 -2.12 -16.16 13.85
CA VAL A 51 -1.42 -17.22 13.11
C VAL A 51 -0.46 -16.58 12.11
N PHE A 52 -0.92 -15.59 11.35
CA PHE A 52 -0.07 -14.86 10.41
C PHE A 52 0.98 -14.01 11.13
N GLN A 53 0.67 -13.42 12.28
CA GLN A 53 1.66 -12.75 13.13
C GLN A 53 2.78 -13.70 13.55
N ARG A 54 2.44 -14.89 14.06
CA ARG A 54 3.43 -15.89 14.46
C ARG A 54 4.29 -16.35 13.28
N SER A 55 3.68 -16.58 12.12
CA SER A 55 4.40 -16.93 10.89
C SER A 55 5.35 -15.81 10.45
N ALA A 56 4.90 -14.55 10.42
CA ALA A 56 5.73 -13.40 10.10
C ALA A 56 6.92 -13.24 11.05
N ASN A 57 6.69 -13.40 12.37
CA ASN A 57 7.75 -13.36 13.37
C ASN A 57 8.76 -14.49 13.24
N HIS A 58 8.32 -15.67 12.78
CA HIS A 58 9.23 -16.76 12.45
C HIS A 58 10.10 -16.43 11.24
N VAL A 59 9.53 -15.82 10.19
CA VAL A 59 10.30 -15.35 9.02
C VAL A 59 11.36 -14.32 9.44
N LEU A 60 10.99 -13.31 10.23
CA LEU A 60 11.92 -12.27 10.70
C LEU A 60 13.06 -12.82 11.55
N ARG A 61 12.73 -13.71 12.50
CA ARG A 61 13.74 -14.37 13.34
C ARG A 61 14.73 -15.17 12.50
N ASN A 62 14.24 -15.97 11.56
CA ASN A 62 15.09 -16.77 10.68
C ASN A 62 15.95 -15.89 9.77
N ALA A 63 15.41 -14.76 9.31
CA ALA A 63 16.18 -13.80 8.51
C ALA A 63 17.30 -13.15 9.32
N ALA A 64 17.04 -12.72 10.56
CA ALA A 64 18.05 -12.15 11.43
C ALA A 64 19.15 -13.17 11.79
N GLU A 65 18.77 -14.42 12.06
CA GLU A 65 19.72 -15.51 12.31
C GLU A 65 20.56 -15.84 11.06
N ASP A 66 19.97 -15.89 9.86
CA ASP A 66 20.72 -16.04 8.61
C ASP A 66 21.72 -14.89 8.40
N VAL A 67 21.33 -13.64 8.64
CA VAL A 67 22.26 -12.49 8.55
C VAL A 67 23.42 -12.64 9.55
N ALA A 68 23.13 -13.01 10.80
CA ALA A 68 24.16 -13.27 11.81
C ALA A 68 25.13 -14.37 11.35
N ASP A 69 24.62 -15.45 10.76
CA ASP A 69 25.41 -16.56 10.24
C ASP A 69 26.33 -16.11 9.10
N LYS A 70 25.83 -15.27 8.19
CA LYS A 70 26.59 -14.75 7.04
C LYS A 70 27.72 -13.82 7.44
N VAL A 71 27.60 -13.12 8.57
CA VAL A 71 28.72 -12.34 9.14
C VAL A 71 29.59 -13.14 10.11
N GLY A 72 29.29 -14.43 10.32
CA GLY A 72 30.11 -15.36 11.08
C GLY A 72 29.78 -15.45 12.58
N LYS A 73 28.52 -15.15 12.97
CA LYS A 73 28.01 -15.18 14.35
C LYS A 73 28.82 -14.31 15.32
N LYS A 74 29.36 -13.20 14.82
CA LYS A 74 30.06 -12.18 15.61
C LYS A 74 29.63 -10.78 15.16
N GLY A 75 29.86 -9.78 16.01
CA GLY A 75 29.54 -8.39 15.70
C GLY A 75 28.09 -8.05 16.01
N ASN A 76 27.41 -7.34 15.11
CA ASN A 76 26.01 -6.94 15.33
C ASN A 76 25.11 -7.26 14.12
N VAL A 77 23.84 -7.48 14.41
CA VAL A 77 22.74 -7.45 13.45
C VAL A 77 21.79 -6.36 13.89
N THR A 78 21.53 -5.43 12.99
CA THR A 78 20.60 -4.29 13.17
C THR A 78 19.52 -4.38 12.11
N TYR A 79 18.41 -3.66 12.29
CA TYR A 79 17.38 -3.56 11.27
C TYR A 79 16.82 -2.15 11.12
N GLU A 80 16.23 -1.91 9.95
CA GLU A 80 15.47 -0.70 9.63
C GLU A 80 14.13 -1.10 9.02
N VAL A 81 13.02 -0.52 9.51
CA VAL A 81 11.71 -0.68 8.88
C VAL A 81 11.63 0.29 7.71
N THR A 82 11.65 -0.22 6.48
CA THR A 82 11.67 0.60 5.27
C THR A 82 10.29 0.93 4.73
N MET A 83 9.27 0.13 5.09
CA MET A 83 7.87 0.40 4.78
C MET A 83 6.99 -0.20 5.88
N ASN A 84 5.98 0.56 6.30
CA ASN A 84 4.98 0.08 7.25
C ASN A 84 3.57 0.49 6.79
N ARG A 85 2.79 -0.50 6.38
CA ARG A 85 1.38 -0.39 6.01
C ARG A 85 0.56 -1.31 6.93
N PRO A 86 -0.76 -1.11 7.05
CA PRO A 86 -1.59 -1.93 7.94
C PRO A 86 -1.49 -3.45 7.70
N SER A 87 -1.18 -3.87 6.46
CA SER A 87 -1.04 -5.28 6.11
C SER A 87 0.31 -5.69 5.52
N LEU A 88 1.24 -4.74 5.34
CA LEU A 88 2.52 -4.97 4.66
C LEU A 88 3.64 -4.30 5.45
N VAL A 89 4.70 -5.04 5.78
CA VAL A 89 5.85 -4.50 6.50
C VAL A 89 7.13 -4.95 5.79
N SER A 90 8.01 -4.00 5.47
CA SER A 90 9.31 -4.30 4.88
C SER A 90 10.42 -3.90 5.83
N VAL A 91 11.42 -4.78 5.96
CA VAL A 91 12.55 -4.61 6.88
C VAL A 91 13.86 -4.89 6.15
N LEU A 92 14.82 -3.98 6.31
CA LEU A 92 16.22 -4.20 5.95
C LEU A 92 17.00 -4.68 7.16
N LEU A 93 17.55 -5.89 7.10
CA LEU A 93 18.51 -6.39 8.07
C LEU A 93 19.94 -6.12 7.59
N LYS A 94 20.79 -5.68 8.50
CA LYS A 94 22.22 -5.42 8.27
C LYS A 94 23.06 -6.12 9.34
N GLY A 95 23.90 -7.05 8.91
CA GLY A 95 24.93 -7.67 9.73
C GLY A 95 26.27 -6.96 9.52
N THR A 96 27.01 -6.70 10.60
CA THR A 96 28.39 -6.18 10.53
C THR A 96 29.33 -6.95 11.46
N ASN A 97 30.52 -7.28 10.96
CA ASN A 97 31.58 -7.92 11.75
C ASN A 97 32.97 -7.58 11.19
N GLY A 98 33.70 -6.68 11.85
CA GLY A 98 35.12 -6.42 11.54
C GLY A 98 35.42 -6.15 10.06
N GLY A 99 34.53 -5.42 9.36
CA GLY A 99 34.61 -5.12 7.93
C GLY A 99 33.77 -6.04 7.02
N ARG A 100 33.25 -7.17 7.52
CA ARG A 100 32.23 -7.95 6.81
C ARG A 100 30.88 -7.28 6.94
N LEU A 101 30.18 -7.15 5.81
CA LEU A 101 28.82 -6.64 5.72
C LEU A 101 27.95 -7.67 5.01
N TYR A 102 26.72 -7.80 5.47
CA TYR A 102 25.70 -8.59 4.79
C TYR A 102 24.33 -7.96 4.99
N TYR A 103 23.61 -7.75 3.89
CA TYR A 103 22.26 -7.17 3.90
C TYR A 103 21.22 -8.19 3.47
N ARG A 104 20.04 -8.13 4.08
CA ARG A 104 18.86 -8.92 3.66
C ARG A 104 17.59 -8.09 3.82
N GLY A 105 16.88 -7.88 2.73
CA GLY A 105 15.52 -7.36 2.75
C GLY A 105 14.52 -8.47 3.04
N VAL A 106 13.48 -8.16 3.80
CA VAL A 106 12.34 -9.05 4.08
C VAL A 106 11.06 -8.24 3.87
N ASN A 107 10.16 -8.71 3.02
CA ASN A 107 8.89 -8.04 2.71
C ASN A 107 7.72 -8.89 3.19
N LEU A 108 7.08 -8.56 4.30
CA LEU A 108 6.05 -9.38 4.95
C LEU A 108 4.63 -8.96 4.59
N ASP A 109 3.81 -9.96 4.25
CA ASP A 109 2.36 -9.82 4.13
C ASP A 109 1.67 -10.40 5.37
N LEU A 110 1.07 -9.54 6.18
CA LEU A 110 0.40 -9.92 7.43
C LEU A 110 -0.97 -10.56 7.23
N THR A 111 -1.49 -10.60 6.00
CA THR A 111 -2.70 -11.34 5.63
C THR A 111 -2.42 -12.78 5.22
N THR A 112 -1.14 -13.13 5.05
CA THR A 112 -0.72 -14.51 4.72
C THR A 112 0.36 -15.04 5.65
N GLY A 113 1.03 -14.18 6.41
CA GLY A 113 2.16 -14.52 7.28
C GLY A 113 3.44 -14.90 6.51
N ARG A 114 3.55 -14.55 5.23
CA ARG A 114 4.65 -14.94 4.33
C ARG A 114 5.31 -13.71 3.70
N GLU A 115 6.44 -13.93 3.03
CA GLU A 115 7.05 -12.89 2.21
C GLU A 115 6.26 -12.65 0.92
N PHE A 116 6.10 -11.38 0.54
CA PHE A 116 5.54 -10.96 -0.76
C PHE A 116 6.64 -10.49 -1.71
N THR A 117 6.32 -10.42 -3.00
CA THR A 117 7.24 -9.98 -4.05
C THR A 117 6.60 -8.92 -4.95
N VAL A 118 7.35 -8.47 -5.96
CA VAL A 118 6.82 -7.55 -6.98
C VAL A 118 5.70 -8.17 -7.83
N ASP A 119 5.58 -9.50 -7.87
CA ASP A 119 4.52 -10.18 -8.64
C ASP A 119 3.12 -9.98 -8.04
N ASP A 120 3.06 -9.80 -6.72
CA ASP A 120 1.82 -9.56 -5.98
C ASP A 120 1.21 -8.18 -6.31
N PHE A 121 2.04 -7.20 -6.71
CA PHE A 121 1.61 -5.82 -6.92
C PHE A 121 1.71 -5.34 -8.36
N PHE A 122 2.56 -5.94 -9.19
CA PHE A 122 2.84 -5.48 -10.55
C PHE A 122 2.66 -6.60 -11.56
N PHE A 123 2.08 -6.28 -12.72
CA PHE A 123 1.90 -7.23 -13.82
C PHE A 123 3.25 -7.72 -14.36
N SER A 124 3.34 -9.02 -14.64
CA SER A 124 4.49 -9.58 -15.35
C SER A 124 4.33 -9.32 -16.85
N ASN A 125 5.03 -8.31 -17.35
CA ASN A 125 5.05 -7.94 -18.76
C ASN A 125 6.46 -7.49 -19.20
N GLU A 126 6.65 -7.31 -20.51
CA GLU A 126 7.94 -6.94 -21.09
C GLU A 126 8.48 -5.60 -20.56
N GLU A 127 7.60 -4.65 -20.26
CA GLU A 127 7.98 -3.35 -19.69
C GLU A 127 8.57 -3.50 -18.28
N ARG A 128 7.94 -4.33 -17.44
CA ARG A 128 8.48 -4.68 -16.12
C ARG A 128 9.81 -5.42 -16.25
N GLU A 129 9.93 -6.35 -17.19
CA GLU A 129 11.19 -7.07 -17.42
C GLU A 129 12.33 -6.13 -17.81
N LYS A 130 12.06 -5.07 -18.59
CA LYS A 130 13.05 -4.03 -18.93
C LYS A 130 13.50 -3.26 -17.70
N LEU A 131 12.61 -3.01 -16.74
CA LEU A 131 12.93 -2.29 -15.50
C LEU A 131 13.60 -3.20 -14.46
N LEU A 132 13.09 -4.42 -14.25
CA LEU A 132 13.42 -5.25 -13.09
C LEU A 132 14.19 -6.52 -13.44
N GLY A 133 14.32 -6.85 -14.72
CA GLY A 133 14.75 -8.17 -15.18
C GLY A 133 13.61 -9.20 -15.13
N LYS A 134 13.88 -10.39 -15.69
CA LYS A 134 12.90 -11.49 -15.77
C LYS A 134 12.51 -12.07 -14.42
N HIS A 135 13.49 -12.19 -13.53
CA HIS A 135 13.34 -12.76 -12.20
C HIS A 135 13.95 -11.80 -11.20
N PRO A 136 13.22 -10.74 -10.83
CA PRO A 136 13.74 -9.76 -9.88
C PRO A 136 13.96 -10.41 -8.51
N GLU A 137 15.22 -10.40 -8.08
CA GLU A 137 15.65 -10.87 -6.77
C GLU A 137 16.20 -9.72 -5.93
N ASN A 138 16.29 -9.93 -4.62
CA ASN A 138 16.85 -8.95 -3.68
C ASN A 138 16.15 -7.59 -3.78
N VAL A 139 14.82 -7.61 -3.84
CA VAL A 139 13.97 -6.42 -3.86
C VAL A 139 13.46 -6.15 -2.45
N LEU A 140 13.54 -4.90 -2.02
CA LEU A 140 12.99 -4.43 -0.76
C LEU A 140 12.05 -3.27 -1.03
N PHE A 141 10.85 -3.34 -0.49
CA PHE A 141 9.87 -2.26 -0.59
C PHE A 141 10.15 -1.17 0.45
N THR A 142 9.89 0.07 0.05
CA THR A 142 10.07 1.27 0.85
C THR A 142 8.83 2.14 0.75
N ASP A 143 8.76 3.22 1.54
CA ASP A 143 7.67 4.17 1.44
C ASP A 143 7.58 4.90 0.08
N GLU A 144 8.70 5.01 -0.65
CA GLU A 144 8.80 5.80 -1.89
C GLU A 144 8.87 4.94 -3.17
N GLY A 145 9.07 3.63 -3.02
CA GLY A 145 9.24 2.71 -4.13
C GLY A 145 9.90 1.40 -3.71
N ILE A 146 10.72 0.84 -4.58
CA ILE A 146 11.54 -0.33 -4.26
C ILE A 146 13.02 0.00 -4.39
N VAL A 147 13.83 -0.69 -3.58
CA VAL A 147 15.28 -0.70 -3.68
C VAL A 147 15.75 -2.11 -3.97
N LEU A 148 16.79 -2.25 -4.81
CA LEU A 148 17.33 -3.52 -5.24
C LEU A 148 18.82 -3.60 -4.89
N ALA A 149 19.26 -4.78 -4.46
CA ALA A 149 20.67 -5.11 -4.36
C ALA A 149 21.14 -5.81 -5.64
N GLU A 150 22.37 -5.52 -6.08
CA GLU A 150 22.98 -6.14 -7.28
C GLU A 150 23.06 -7.66 -7.16
N LYS A 151 23.28 -8.16 -5.93
CA LYS A 151 23.36 -9.59 -5.61
C LYS A 151 22.98 -9.83 -4.16
N LYS A 152 22.71 -11.09 -3.83
CA LYS A 152 22.41 -11.52 -2.46
C LYS A 152 23.50 -11.08 -1.48
N GLY A 153 23.10 -10.43 -0.39
CA GLY A 153 24.00 -9.94 0.66
C GLY A 153 24.62 -8.57 0.40
N ALA A 154 24.48 -8.02 -0.81
CA ALA A 154 24.99 -6.70 -1.14
C ALA A 154 24.04 -5.58 -0.65
N GLU A 155 24.55 -4.36 -0.61
CA GLU A 155 23.79 -3.18 -0.24
C GLU A 155 22.69 -2.87 -1.26
N PHE A 156 21.55 -2.38 -0.77
CA PHE A 156 20.39 -2.00 -1.58
C PHE A 156 20.57 -0.57 -2.11
N THR A 157 21.06 -0.44 -3.34
CA THR A 157 21.49 0.85 -3.90
C THR A 157 20.64 1.32 -5.09
N ARG A 158 20.15 0.38 -5.92
CA ARG A 158 19.35 0.72 -7.10
C ARG A 158 17.92 1.04 -6.67
N ARG A 159 17.45 2.25 -6.92
CA ARG A 159 16.11 2.73 -6.52
C ARG A 159 15.20 2.83 -7.74
N LEU A 160 13.95 2.42 -7.58
CA LEU A 160 12.87 2.65 -8.53
C LEU A 160 11.67 3.20 -7.76
N SER A 161 11.22 4.38 -8.16
CA SER A 161 10.11 5.07 -7.52
C SER A 161 8.76 4.40 -7.82
N TYR A 162 7.77 4.59 -6.96
CA TYR A 162 6.40 4.21 -7.32
C TYR A 162 5.89 4.97 -8.55
N GLU A 163 6.43 6.15 -8.85
CA GLU A 163 6.11 6.84 -10.09
C GLU A 163 6.44 5.99 -11.33
N GLU A 164 7.59 5.34 -11.35
CA GLU A 164 8.03 4.47 -12.45
C GLU A 164 7.25 3.14 -12.49
N LEU A 165 6.82 2.64 -11.32
CA LEU A 165 6.19 1.32 -11.20
C LEU A 165 4.66 1.34 -11.40
N LEU A 166 4.01 2.48 -11.14
CA LEU A 166 2.56 2.64 -11.19
C LEU A 166 1.90 2.23 -12.53
N PRO A 167 2.48 2.51 -13.70
CA PRO A 167 1.94 2.02 -14.97
C PRO A 167 1.83 0.48 -15.06
N LEU A 168 2.63 -0.23 -14.25
CA LEU A 168 2.69 -1.68 -14.21
C LEU A 168 1.83 -2.27 -13.08
N ALA A 169 1.16 -1.43 -12.28
CA ALA A 169 0.49 -1.84 -11.06
C ALA A 169 -0.83 -2.62 -11.30
N ARG A 170 -1.05 -3.63 -10.45
CA ARG A 170 -2.33 -4.31 -10.28
C ARG A 170 -3.22 -3.47 -9.39
N ILE A 171 -4.18 -2.75 -9.97
CA ILE A 171 -5.03 -1.79 -9.25
C ILE A 171 -5.73 -2.39 -8.02
N GLY A 172 -6.11 -3.68 -8.07
CA GLY A 172 -6.74 -4.37 -6.95
C GLY A 172 -5.82 -4.53 -5.73
N ASP A 173 -4.53 -4.71 -5.95
CA ASP A 173 -3.56 -5.06 -4.91
C ASP A 173 -2.73 -3.85 -4.47
N ILE A 174 -2.46 -2.91 -5.39
CA ILE A 174 -1.61 -1.74 -5.15
C ILE A 174 -2.14 -0.82 -4.06
N GLY A 175 -3.45 -0.86 -3.79
CA GLY A 175 -4.09 -0.09 -2.70
C GLY A 175 -3.63 -0.50 -1.30
N ARG A 176 -3.02 -1.67 -1.13
CA ARG A 176 -2.40 -2.11 0.13
C ARG A 176 -0.99 -1.55 0.33
N LEU A 177 -0.31 -1.27 -0.79
CA LEU A 177 1.07 -0.80 -0.83
C LEU A 177 1.14 0.74 -0.72
N LEU A 178 0.26 1.41 -1.46
CA LEU A 178 0.27 2.85 -1.59
C LEU A 178 -0.74 3.50 -0.66
N LYS A 179 -0.37 4.64 -0.10
CA LYS A 179 -1.34 5.51 0.56
C LYS A 179 -2.28 6.06 -0.49
N VAL A 180 -3.54 5.59 -0.49
CA VAL A 180 -4.57 6.08 -1.41
C VAL A 180 -5.48 7.05 -0.66
N TRP A 181 -5.45 8.32 -1.07
CA TRP A 181 -6.44 9.29 -0.61
C TRP A 181 -7.81 8.95 -1.23
N LYS A 182 -8.81 8.66 -0.38
CA LYS A 182 -10.14 8.25 -0.82
C LYS A 182 -11.06 9.45 -0.87
N LEU A 183 -11.62 9.74 -2.04
CA LEU A 183 -12.58 10.81 -2.27
C LEU A 183 -13.93 10.24 -2.67
N THR A 184 -14.98 11.01 -2.48
CA THR A 184 -16.34 10.71 -2.95
C THR A 184 -16.92 11.95 -3.61
N GLU A 185 -18.15 11.90 -4.11
CA GLU A 185 -18.86 13.09 -4.61
C GLU A 185 -18.91 14.23 -3.56
N ASN A 186 -18.80 13.92 -2.26
CA ASN A 186 -18.74 14.93 -1.20
C ASN A 186 -17.44 15.75 -1.19
N SER A 187 -16.42 15.42 -1.98
CA SER A 187 -15.23 16.26 -2.11
C SER A 187 -15.43 17.44 -3.06
N ASP A 188 -16.58 17.57 -3.70
CA ASP A 188 -16.87 18.68 -4.62
C ASP A 188 -16.59 20.05 -3.98
N GLY A 189 -15.93 20.91 -4.77
CA GLY A 189 -15.48 22.25 -4.40
C GLY A 189 -14.32 22.30 -3.39
N LYS A 190 -13.72 21.15 -3.00
CA LYS A 190 -12.68 21.09 -1.97
C LYS A 190 -11.27 20.94 -2.56
N VAL A 191 -10.28 21.17 -1.71
CA VAL A 191 -8.87 21.00 -2.02
C VAL A 191 -8.33 19.73 -1.39
N LEU A 192 -7.77 18.84 -2.21
CA LEU A 192 -6.94 17.73 -1.75
C LEU A 192 -5.47 18.14 -1.83
N THR A 193 -4.71 17.98 -0.75
CA THR A 193 -3.26 18.16 -0.73
C THR A 193 -2.57 16.81 -0.68
N VAL A 194 -1.68 16.55 -1.62
CA VAL A 194 -0.91 15.30 -1.75
C VAL A 194 0.56 15.61 -2.00
N GLN A 195 1.43 14.62 -1.83
CA GLN A 195 2.84 14.71 -2.27
C GLN A 195 2.98 14.16 -3.69
N GLN A 196 4.03 14.57 -4.41
CA GLN A 196 4.46 13.82 -5.60
C GLN A 196 4.62 12.32 -5.27
N GLY A 197 4.08 11.46 -6.13
CA GLY A 197 4.06 10.01 -5.97
C GLY A 197 2.81 9.46 -5.30
N ASP A 198 2.00 10.29 -4.62
CA ASP A 198 0.77 9.84 -3.97
C ASP A 198 -0.26 9.35 -5.00
N LEU A 199 -1.04 8.36 -4.57
CA LEU A 199 -2.27 7.94 -5.25
C LEU A 199 -3.50 8.53 -4.58
N PHE A 200 -4.51 8.80 -5.39
CA PHE A 200 -5.83 9.10 -4.89
C PHE A 200 -6.90 8.48 -5.77
N ALA A 201 -8.04 8.15 -5.18
CA ALA A 201 -9.11 7.47 -5.86
C ALA A 201 -10.47 8.08 -5.51
N PHE A 202 -11.31 8.23 -6.52
CA PHE A 202 -12.70 8.60 -6.34
C PHE A 202 -13.57 7.36 -6.28
N LYS A 203 -14.36 7.23 -5.21
CA LYS A 203 -15.45 6.29 -5.06
C LYS A 203 -16.75 7.01 -5.45
N LEU A 204 -17.29 6.70 -6.61
CA LEU A 204 -18.42 7.39 -7.22
C LEU A 204 -19.59 6.43 -7.39
N ASN A 205 -20.81 6.87 -7.08
CA ASN A 205 -21.98 6.06 -7.40
C ASN A 205 -22.19 6.07 -8.92
N ALA A 206 -22.43 4.92 -9.52
CA ALA A 206 -22.61 4.80 -10.97
C ALA A 206 -23.61 3.68 -11.31
N ASN A 207 -24.40 3.88 -12.36
CA ASN A 207 -25.21 2.83 -12.97
C ASN A 207 -24.90 2.70 -14.47
N PRO A 208 -23.90 1.88 -14.85
CA PRO A 208 -23.49 1.69 -16.24
C PRO A 208 -24.62 1.18 -17.14
N SER A 209 -25.62 0.46 -16.60
CA SER A 209 -26.75 -0.06 -17.39
C SER A 209 -27.63 1.03 -18.01
N THR A 210 -27.53 2.26 -17.49
CA THR A 210 -28.24 3.43 -18.02
C THR A 210 -27.47 4.16 -19.12
N GLY A 211 -26.26 3.69 -19.46
CA GLY A 211 -25.35 4.33 -20.40
C GLY A 211 -24.55 5.51 -19.82
N PHE A 212 -24.84 5.93 -18.59
CA PHE A 212 -24.06 6.98 -17.93
C PHE A 212 -22.74 6.44 -17.37
N GLN A 213 -21.69 7.25 -17.49
CA GLN A 213 -20.36 6.98 -16.97
C GLN A 213 -19.70 8.25 -16.43
N TRP A 214 -18.72 8.11 -15.55
CA TRP A 214 -17.93 9.23 -15.07
C TRP A 214 -16.79 9.55 -16.05
N VAL A 215 -16.82 10.74 -16.63
CA VAL A 215 -15.77 11.26 -17.51
C VAL A 215 -14.92 12.26 -16.74
N ASN A 216 -13.61 12.11 -16.82
CA ASN A 216 -12.67 13.00 -16.13
C ASN A 216 -12.04 14.01 -17.10
N THR A 217 -11.85 15.24 -16.62
CA THR A 217 -11.05 16.28 -17.28
C THR A 217 -10.06 16.83 -16.28
N ILE A 218 -8.79 16.94 -16.68
CA ILE A 218 -7.71 17.46 -15.85
C ILE A 218 -7.19 18.73 -16.53
N SER A 219 -7.06 19.81 -15.76
CA SER A 219 -6.53 21.08 -16.24
C SER A 219 -5.68 21.77 -15.16
N GLY A 220 -4.94 22.80 -15.56
CA GLY A 220 -3.95 23.45 -14.68
C GLY A 220 -2.69 22.60 -14.48
N GLY A 221 -1.70 23.20 -13.81
CA GLY A 221 -0.40 22.59 -13.54
C GLY A 221 0.40 22.20 -14.80
N PRO A 222 1.59 21.60 -14.61
CA PRO A 222 2.37 20.98 -15.68
C PRO A 222 1.61 19.85 -16.40
N ALA A 223 1.85 19.70 -17.70
CA ALA A 223 1.31 18.59 -18.48
C ALA A 223 1.69 17.23 -17.87
N GLU A 224 0.74 16.29 -17.89
CA GLU A 224 0.88 14.94 -17.30
C GLU A 224 1.21 14.94 -15.81
N GLY A 225 0.94 16.04 -15.11
CA GLY A 225 1.20 16.16 -13.69
C GLY A 225 0.21 15.39 -12.80
N ILE A 226 -0.99 15.09 -13.31
CA ILE A 226 -1.89 14.08 -12.78
C ILE A 226 -2.27 13.12 -13.90
N VAL A 227 -2.13 11.82 -13.65
CA VAL A 227 -2.44 10.77 -14.62
C VAL A 227 -3.50 9.84 -14.05
N LYS A 228 -4.57 9.58 -14.81
CA LYS A 228 -5.52 8.51 -14.48
C LYS A 228 -4.86 7.16 -14.73
N THR A 229 -4.68 6.37 -13.68
CA THR A 229 -4.01 5.07 -13.75
C THR A 229 -4.97 3.92 -14.04
N GLY A 230 -6.27 4.14 -13.87
CA GLY A 230 -7.31 3.20 -14.32
C GLY A 230 -8.65 3.41 -13.61
N SER A 231 -9.55 2.45 -13.81
CA SER A 231 -10.86 2.44 -13.18
C SER A 231 -11.37 1.01 -12.93
N SER A 232 -12.21 0.85 -11.92
CA SER A 232 -12.89 -0.41 -11.61
C SER A 232 -14.36 -0.14 -11.28
N PHE A 233 -15.24 -1.12 -11.48
CA PHE A 233 -16.65 -1.02 -11.13
C PHE A 233 -17.05 -2.22 -10.28
N MET A 234 -17.77 -1.97 -9.18
CA MET A 234 -18.23 -3.00 -8.26
C MET A 234 -19.71 -2.86 -7.98
N ILE A 235 -20.42 -3.98 -8.06
CA ILE A 235 -21.80 -4.12 -7.56
C ILE A 235 -21.72 -4.73 -6.16
N PRO A 236 -22.38 -4.14 -5.13
CA PRO A 236 -22.44 -4.71 -3.79
C PRO A 236 -22.89 -6.18 -3.82
N ASN A 237 -22.26 -7.02 -3.01
CA ASN A 237 -22.50 -8.48 -3.02
C ASN A 237 -23.96 -8.86 -2.79
N SER A 238 -24.70 -8.08 -2.00
CA SER A 238 -26.13 -8.30 -1.72
C SER A 238 -27.06 -8.09 -2.92
N GLN A 239 -26.55 -7.55 -4.04
CA GLN A 239 -27.37 -7.16 -5.20
C GLN A 239 -26.84 -7.69 -6.54
N ARG A 240 -25.83 -8.59 -6.52
CA ARG A 240 -25.17 -9.09 -7.74
C ARG A 240 -26.10 -9.87 -8.69
N GLU A 241 -27.18 -10.45 -8.19
CA GLU A 241 -28.10 -11.28 -8.99
C GLU A 241 -29.17 -10.46 -9.74
N GLN A 242 -29.20 -9.14 -9.56
CA GLN A 242 -30.19 -8.25 -10.19
C GLN A 242 -29.57 -7.52 -11.39
N VAL A 243 -30.19 -7.67 -12.56
CA VAL A 243 -29.81 -6.96 -13.80
C VAL A 243 -30.12 -5.47 -13.65
N GLY A 244 -29.17 -4.61 -14.03
CA GLY A 244 -29.36 -3.15 -14.02
C GLY A 244 -29.05 -2.45 -12.68
N THR A 245 -28.51 -3.20 -11.71
CA THR A 245 -28.21 -2.69 -10.37
C THR A 245 -27.15 -1.59 -10.41
N PRO A 246 -27.42 -0.41 -9.80
CA PRO A 246 -26.40 0.58 -9.53
C PRO A 246 -25.24 0.00 -8.72
N GLY A 247 -24.04 0.49 -8.97
CA GLY A 247 -22.85 0.11 -8.23
C GLY A 247 -21.97 1.32 -7.95
N VAL A 248 -20.71 1.02 -7.75
CA VAL A 248 -19.68 1.99 -7.41
C VAL A 248 -18.57 1.90 -8.44
N GLU A 249 -18.31 3.03 -9.09
CA GLU A 249 -17.14 3.22 -9.92
C GLU A 249 -15.99 3.78 -9.07
N PHE A 250 -14.82 3.20 -9.23
CA PHE A 250 -13.57 3.69 -8.68
C PHE A 250 -12.70 4.22 -9.80
N GLN A 251 -12.27 5.47 -9.73
CA GLN A 251 -11.28 6.05 -10.64
C GLN A 251 -9.99 6.37 -9.88
N PHE A 252 -8.86 5.86 -10.36
CA PHE A 252 -7.56 5.98 -9.70
C PHE A 252 -6.66 6.97 -10.44
N TYR A 253 -5.95 7.79 -9.68
CA TYR A 253 -5.09 8.86 -10.17
C TYR A 253 -3.76 8.86 -9.44
N ALA A 254 -2.69 9.19 -10.16
CA ALA A 254 -1.36 9.40 -9.62
C ALA A 254 -0.95 10.87 -9.74
N ALA A 255 -0.43 11.43 -8.65
CA ALA A 255 0.20 12.74 -8.64
C ALA A 255 1.67 12.62 -9.06
N LYS A 256 2.03 13.14 -10.23
CA LYS A 256 3.35 12.96 -10.86
C LYS A 256 4.24 14.18 -10.76
N LYS A 257 3.67 15.38 -10.80
CA LYS A 257 4.46 16.62 -10.81
C LYS A 257 3.88 17.62 -9.81
N PRO A 258 4.71 18.33 -9.03
CA PRO A 258 4.25 19.42 -8.19
C PRO A 258 3.46 20.46 -9.00
N GLY A 259 2.39 20.99 -8.41
CA GLY A 259 1.49 21.91 -9.10
C GLY A 259 0.08 21.94 -8.53
N THR A 260 -0.73 22.87 -9.04
CA THR A 260 -2.16 22.96 -8.70
C THR A 260 -2.97 22.57 -9.92
N TYR A 261 -3.80 21.55 -9.76
CA TYR A 261 -4.61 20.96 -10.82
C TYR A 261 -6.09 21.07 -10.48
N GLN A 262 -6.92 21.21 -11.50
CA GLN A 262 -8.37 21.10 -11.40
C GLN A 262 -8.79 19.78 -12.05
N LEU A 263 -9.28 18.87 -11.22
CA LEU A 263 -9.83 17.59 -11.64
C LEU A 263 -11.36 17.68 -11.60
N LYS A 264 -11.97 17.65 -12.79
CA LYS A 264 -13.41 17.65 -12.98
C LYS A 264 -13.89 16.26 -13.37
N LEU A 265 -14.87 15.75 -12.64
CA LEU A 265 -15.57 14.50 -12.93
C LEU A 265 -17.00 14.83 -13.31
N SER A 266 -17.46 14.34 -14.47
CA SER A 266 -18.80 14.58 -15.00
C SER A 266 -19.50 13.26 -15.25
N TYR A 267 -20.68 13.05 -14.64
CA TYR A 267 -21.49 11.87 -14.87
C TYR A 267 -22.42 12.09 -16.06
N GLN A 268 -22.08 11.49 -17.20
CA GLN A 268 -22.72 11.79 -18.48
C GLN A 268 -22.80 10.58 -19.39
N ARG A 269 -23.64 10.67 -20.42
CA ARG A 269 -23.60 9.78 -21.59
C ARG A 269 -22.72 10.45 -22.64
N PRO A 270 -21.51 9.95 -22.94
CA PRO A 270 -20.55 10.70 -23.77
C PRO A 270 -21.02 10.95 -25.21
N TRP A 271 -22.00 10.19 -25.69
CA TRP A 271 -22.60 10.37 -27.02
C TRP A 271 -23.74 11.39 -27.05
N GLU A 272 -24.23 11.87 -25.90
CA GLU A 272 -25.24 12.91 -25.83
C GLU A 272 -24.58 14.29 -25.73
N LYS A 273 -25.10 15.28 -26.47
CA LYS A 273 -24.60 16.67 -26.45
C LYS A 273 -25.14 17.48 -25.27
N ILE A 274 -25.30 16.85 -24.11
CA ILE A 274 -25.79 17.47 -22.89
C ILE A 274 -24.70 17.46 -21.83
N ASN A 275 -24.74 18.44 -20.94
CA ASN A 275 -23.82 18.48 -19.80
C ASN A 275 -24.10 17.31 -18.84
N GLY A 276 -23.10 16.97 -18.03
CA GLY A 276 -23.25 15.94 -17.01
C GLY A 276 -24.39 16.25 -16.04
N ILE A 277 -25.12 15.21 -15.67
CA ILE A 277 -26.24 15.33 -14.72
C ILE A 277 -25.75 15.43 -13.26
N ARG A 278 -24.49 15.07 -13.02
CA ARG A 278 -23.77 15.25 -11.76
C ARG A 278 -22.33 15.63 -12.06
N GLU A 279 -21.76 16.47 -11.23
CA GLU A 279 -20.37 16.88 -11.33
C GLU A 279 -19.69 16.77 -9.96
N CYS A 280 -18.38 16.50 -9.97
CA CYS A 280 -17.51 16.60 -8.80
C CYS A 280 -16.20 17.25 -9.24
N ASN A 281 -15.92 18.43 -8.71
CA ASN A 281 -14.77 19.26 -9.03
C ASN A 281 -13.87 19.33 -7.80
N VAL A 282 -12.62 18.90 -7.95
CA VAL A 282 -11.63 18.90 -6.86
C VAL A 282 -10.38 19.62 -7.33
N THR A 283 -9.91 20.56 -6.50
CA THR A 283 -8.57 21.12 -6.67
C THR A 283 -7.56 20.17 -6.03
N VAL A 284 -6.58 19.72 -6.79
CA VAL A 284 -5.50 18.86 -6.28
C VAL A 284 -4.22 19.67 -6.24
N LEU A 285 -3.71 19.87 -5.03
CA LEU A 285 -2.41 20.49 -4.78
C LEU A 285 -1.38 19.38 -4.57
N VAL A 286 -0.47 19.23 -5.53
CA VAL A 286 0.67 18.33 -5.45
C VAL A 286 1.86 19.14 -4.94
N LYS A 287 2.37 18.74 -3.78
CA LYS A 287 3.59 19.28 -3.17
C LYS A 287 4.83 18.59 -3.72
#